data_AF-A0A968Y7E9-F1
#
_entry.id   AF-A0A968Y7E9-F1
#
_cell.length_a   1.000
_cell.length_b   1.000
_cell.length_c   1.000
_cell.angle_alpha   90.00
_cell.angle_beta   90.00
_cell.angle_gamma   90.00
#
_symmetry.space_group_name_H-M   'P 1'
#
loop_
_entity.id
_entity.type
_entity.pdbx_description
1 polymer ?
#
loop_
_entity_poly.entity_id
_entity_poly.type
_entity_poly.pdbx_seq_one_letter_code
_entity_poly.pdbx_strand_id
1 'polypeptide(L)'
;MLTSLPLASTDELFQRLGVQPTGNIWTVLVVDALDMDEVIEDLSETIAVFTECPIKVIPAQTQVSELIEQVQQSSEDYLLLWAFAAWTCEDWQKFDAARSQLIKPRGGMLVLSSSYTSMMLNCAPNFCSWVGSRFYSLAKDREFLTEQEREIRLAALREWFGRSDAEVIESAESHQLPATPEYGEWLVLLGRGDLIER
;
A
#
# COMPACT_ATOMS: atom_id res chain seq x y z
N MET A 1 7.63 -10.03 -11.59
CA MET A 1 6.50 -9.26 -11.02
C MET A 1 7.07 -8.32 -9.98
N LEU A 2 6.76 -7.03 -10.05
CA LEU A 2 7.04 -6.11 -8.95
C LEU A 2 6.01 -6.40 -7.84
N THR A 3 6.49 -6.89 -6.70
CA THR A 3 5.65 -7.16 -5.52
C THR A 3 5.60 -5.90 -4.67
N SER A 4 4.41 -5.40 -4.36
CA SER A 4 4.25 -4.32 -3.39
C SER A 4 4.64 -4.81 -2.00
N LEU A 5 5.34 -3.96 -1.26
CA LEU A 5 5.68 -4.23 0.14
C LEU A 5 4.49 -3.85 1.02
N PRO A 6 3.97 -4.76 1.86
CA PRO A 6 2.89 -4.42 2.76
C PRO A 6 3.36 -3.36 3.77
N LEU A 7 2.44 -2.48 4.14
CA LEU A 7 2.56 -1.48 5.20
C LEU A 7 1.42 -1.66 6.18
N ALA A 8 1.74 -1.56 7.47
CA ALA A 8 0.77 -1.52 8.55
C ALA A 8 0.16 -0.13 8.74
N SER A 9 0.90 0.94 8.40
CA SER A 9 0.44 2.33 8.55
C SER A 9 1.15 3.31 7.63
N THR A 10 0.62 4.53 7.55
CA THR A 10 1.27 5.67 6.90
C THR A 10 2.56 6.09 7.61
N ASP A 11 2.63 5.98 8.94
CA ASP A 11 3.89 6.21 9.68
C ASP A 11 5.02 5.26 9.24
N GLU A 12 4.72 3.98 9.02
CA GLU A 12 5.70 3.02 8.52
C GLU A 12 6.20 3.40 7.12
N LEU A 13 5.31 3.91 6.26
CA LEU A 13 5.69 4.47 4.96
C LEU A 13 6.69 5.61 5.13
N PHE A 14 6.41 6.56 6.03
CA PHE A 14 7.29 7.71 6.24
C PHE A 14 8.62 7.35 6.89
N GLN A 15 8.66 6.38 7.79
CA GLN A 15 9.94 5.85 8.27
C GLN A 15 10.77 5.26 7.14
N ARG A 16 10.16 4.54 6.19
CA ARG A 16 10.85 3.99 5.02
C ARG A 16 11.25 5.05 3.99
N LEU A 17 10.48 6.14 3.88
CA LEU A 17 10.80 7.26 2.98
C LEU A 17 11.84 8.23 3.56
N GLY A 18 11.78 8.54 4.85
CA GLY A 18 12.67 9.48 5.55
C GLY A 18 14.11 9.00 5.70
N VAL A 19 14.36 7.70 5.49
CA VAL A 19 15.71 7.12 5.42
C VAL A 19 16.37 7.35 4.04
N GLN A 20 15.63 7.85 3.05
CA GLN A 20 16.14 7.99 1.68
C GLN A 20 16.87 9.32 1.44
N PRO A 21 17.95 9.31 0.63
CA PRO A 21 18.75 10.50 0.36
C PRO A 21 17.95 11.57 -0.39
N THR A 22 18.30 12.83 -0.16
CA THR A 22 17.77 14.01 -0.86
C THR A 22 17.83 13.81 -2.39
N GLY A 23 16.68 13.74 -3.07
CA GLY A 23 16.62 13.60 -4.53
C GLY A 23 15.21 13.35 -5.04
N ASN A 24 15.08 13.30 -6.37
CA ASN A 24 13.81 13.05 -7.06
C ASN A 24 13.37 11.59 -6.93
N ILE A 25 12.56 11.29 -5.90
CA ILE A 25 12.11 9.94 -5.58
C ILE A 25 10.62 9.81 -5.87
N TRP A 26 10.29 8.92 -6.81
CA TRP A 26 8.91 8.54 -7.09
C TRP A 26 8.54 7.25 -6.37
N THR A 27 7.37 7.24 -5.73
CA THR A 27 6.83 6.12 -4.97
C THR A 27 5.41 5.80 -5.44
N VAL A 28 5.03 4.53 -5.39
CA VAL A 28 3.67 4.08 -5.67
C VAL A 28 3.08 3.49 -4.40
N LEU A 29 1.95 4.03 -3.97
CA LEU A 29 1.15 3.51 -2.88
C LEU A 29 -0.11 2.86 -3.46
N VAL A 30 -0.32 1.60 -3.13
CA VAL A 30 -1.49 0.82 -3.50
C VAL A 30 -2.45 0.81 -2.31
N VAL A 31 -3.69 1.26 -2.52
CA VAL A 31 -4.74 1.35 -1.50
C VAL A 31 -6.04 0.73 -2.01
N ASP A 32 -6.97 0.43 -1.11
CA ASP A 32 -8.33 0.09 -1.55
C ASP A 32 -8.99 1.33 -2.18
N ALA A 33 -9.80 1.13 -3.22
CA ALA A 33 -10.52 2.23 -3.85
C ALA A 33 -11.53 2.89 -2.89
N LEU A 34 -12.05 2.14 -1.91
CA LEU A 34 -12.96 2.66 -0.88
C LEU A 34 -12.26 3.58 0.12
N ASP A 35 -10.98 3.36 0.38
CA ASP A 35 -10.19 4.11 1.38
C ASP A 35 -9.43 5.29 0.76
N MET A 36 -9.47 5.43 -0.57
CA MET A 36 -8.62 6.34 -1.34
C MET A 36 -8.72 7.79 -0.83
N ASP A 37 -9.92 8.35 -0.72
CA ASP A 37 -10.11 9.76 -0.36
C ASP A 37 -9.56 10.06 1.03
N GLU A 38 -9.83 9.17 2.00
CA GLU A 38 -9.37 9.32 3.38
C GLU A 38 -7.84 9.17 3.49
N VAL A 39 -7.25 8.23 2.72
CA VAL A 39 -5.80 8.08 2.67
C VAL A 39 -5.13 9.30 2.03
N ILE A 40 -5.73 9.92 1.01
CA ILE A 40 -5.19 11.14 0.41
C ILE A 40 -5.19 12.29 1.41
N GLU A 41 -6.27 12.46 2.18
CA GLU A 41 -6.35 13.47 3.23
C GLU A 41 -5.24 13.27 4.26
N ASP A 42 -5.13 12.06 4.84
CA ASP A 42 -4.12 11.71 5.83
C ASP A 42 -2.67 11.88 5.32
N LEU A 43 -2.39 11.39 4.10
CA LEU A 43 -1.08 11.57 3.49
C LEU A 43 -0.75 13.03 3.24
N SER A 44 -1.75 13.83 2.85
CA SER A 44 -1.49 15.23 2.51
C SER A 44 -1.02 16.03 3.73
N GLU A 45 -1.62 15.78 4.89
CA GLU A 45 -1.22 16.38 6.15
C GLU A 45 0.11 15.81 6.63
N THR A 46 0.25 14.48 6.59
CA THR A 46 1.40 13.79 7.16
C THR A 46 2.68 14.02 6.36
N ILE A 47 2.65 13.99 5.01
CA ILE A 47 3.83 14.28 4.18
C ILE A 47 4.33 15.70 4.47
N ALA A 48 3.42 16.68 4.54
CA ALA A 48 3.79 18.07 4.77
C ALA A 48 4.52 18.25 6.11
N VAL A 49 4.05 17.57 7.16
CA VAL A 49 4.68 17.56 8.48
C VAL A 49 6.04 16.86 8.46
N PHE A 50 6.11 15.63 7.95
CA PHE A 50 7.33 14.80 8.00
C PHE A 50 8.45 15.32 7.09
N THR A 51 8.10 15.88 5.94
CA THR A 51 9.09 16.33 4.97
C THR A 51 9.49 17.79 5.16
N GLU A 52 8.81 18.53 6.05
CA GLU A 52 8.92 19.98 6.22
C GLU A 52 8.85 20.72 4.86
N CYS A 53 8.07 20.17 3.93
CA CYS A 53 8.01 20.62 2.55
C CYS A 53 6.54 20.83 2.14
N PRO A 54 6.20 21.93 1.46
CA PRO A 54 4.90 22.07 0.85
C PRO A 54 4.72 20.98 -0.20
N ILE A 55 3.55 20.34 -0.17
CA ILE A 55 3.15 19.34 -1.16
C ILE A 55 2.08 19.91 -2.07
N LYS A 56 2.05 19.43 -3.31
CA LYS A 56 0.92 19.66 -4.21
C LYS A 56 0.16 18.37 -4.44
N VAL A 57 -1.11 18.35 -4.07
CA VAL A 57 -2.03 17.26 -4.40
C VAL A 57 -2.68 17.56 -5.75
N ILE A 58 -2.58 16.63 -6.70
CA ILE A 58 -3.10 16.79 -8.07
C ILE A 58 -3.95 15.56 -8.45
N PRO A 59 -5.26 15.71 -8.68
CA PRO A 59 -6.10 14.63 -9.17
C PRO A 59 -5.87 14.41 -10.69
N ALA A 60 -5.63 13.17 -11.08
CA ALA A 60 -5.45 12.71 -12.46
C ALA A 60 -6.79 12.43 -13.17
N GLN A 61 -7.81 13.26 -12.91
CA GLN A 61 -9.11 13.17 -13.59
C GLN A 61 -9.11 13.90 -14.94
N THR A 62 -8.12 14.76 -15.15
CA THR A 62 -7.93 15.51 -16.40
C THR A 62 -7.20 14.68 -17.45
N GLN A 63 -7.08 15.24 -18.66
CA GLN A 63 -6.24 14.66 -19.69
C GLN A 63 -4.77 14.61 -19.23
N VAL A 64 -4.03 13.59 -19.67
CA VAL A 64 -2.62 13.39 -19.28
C VAL A 64 -1.75 14.61 -19.55
N SER A 65 -1.96 15.30 -20.67
CA SER A 65 -1.22 16.52 -21.00
C SER A 65 -1.44 17.64 -19.99
N GLU A 66 -2.68 17.78 -19.51
CA GLU A 66 -3.04 18.78 -18.51
C GLU A 66 -2.43 18.42 -17.15
N LEU A 67 -2.44 17.13 -16.77
CA LEU A 67 -1.73 16.68 -15.57
C LEU A 67 -0.23 17.01 -15.64
N ILE A 68 0.43 16.72 -16.77
CA ILE A 68 1.85 17.01 -16.97
C ILE A 68 2.12 18.51 -16.88
N GLU A 69 1.25 19.34 -17.46
CA GLU A 69 1.35 20.80 -17.37
C GLU A 69 1.23 21.28 -15.92
N GLN A 70 0.25 20.77 -15.16
CA GLN A 70 0.10 21.08 -13.73
C GLN A 70 1.33 20.65 -12.92
N VAL A 71 1.90 19.48 -13.22
CA VAL A 71 3.15 19.00 -12.62
C VAL A 71 4.29 19.98 -12.92
N GLN A 72 4.45 20.44 -14.17
CA GLN A 72 5.52 21.38 -14.54
C GLN A 72 5.36 22.76 -13.90
N GLN A 73 4.11 23.26 -13.82
CA GLN A 73 3.80 24.58 -13.28
C GLN A 73 3.81 24.64 -11.74
N SER A 74 3.71 23.50 -11.06
CA SER A 74 3.77 23.42 -9.60
C SER A 74 5.15 23.86 -9.08
N SER A 75 5.14 24.75 -8.08
CA SER A 75 6.34 25.22 -7.38
C SER A 75 6.77 24.30 -6.23
N GLU A 76 5.91 23.36 -5.85
CA GLU A 76 6.13 22.42 -4.75
C GLU A 76 7.14 21.34 -5.15
N ASP A 77 8.03 21.00 -4.21
CA ASP A 77 9.12 20.05 -4.46
C ASP A 77 8.67 18.59 -4.42
N TYR A 78 7.50 18.33 -3.83
CA TYR A 78 6.90 17.00 -3.69
C TYR A 78 5.44 17.00 -4.15
N LEU A 79 5.09 16.01 -4.96
CA LEU A 79 3.76 15.90 -5.56
C LEU A 79 3.03 14.64 -5.08
N LEU A 80 1.73 14.74 -4.86
CA LEU A 80 0.84 13.62 -4.60
C LEU A 80 -0.17 13.53 -5.75
N LEU A 81 -0.05 12.49 -6.57
CA LEU A 81 -0.93 12.25 -7.71
C LEU A 81 -1.90 11.12 -7.39
N TRP A 82 -3.19 11.30 -7.69
CA TRP A 82 -4.24 10.33 -7.36
C TRP A 82 -5.40 10.37 -8.36
N ALA A 83 -6.47 9.61 -8.16
CA ALA A 83 -7.67 9.62 -9.01
C ALA A 83 -7.46 9.23 -10.49
N PHE A 84 -6.65 8.19 -10.74
CA PHE A 84 -6.36 7.67 -12.10
C PHE A 84 -7.50 6.83 -12.70
N ALA A 85 -8.72 6.93 -12.18
CA ALA A 85 -9.79 5.99 -12.49
C ALA A 85 -10.22 6.01 -13.97
N ALA A 86 -10.08 7.16 -14.62
CA ALA A 86 -10.44 7.37 -16.02
C ALA A 86 -9.31 7.02 -17.00
N TRP A 87 -8.11 6.69 -16.52
CA TRP A 87 -6.94 6.51 -17.37
C TRP A 87 -6.97 5.16 -18.09
N THR A 88 -6.69 5.22 -19.39
CA THR A 88 -6.50 4.05 -20.24
C THR A 88 -5.03 3.67 -20.35
N CYS A 89 -4.74 2.55 -21.01
CA CYS A 89 -3.35 2.17 -21.30
C CYS A 89 -2.63 3.23 -22.16
N GLU A 90 -3.33 3.90 -23.09
CA GLU A 90 -2.77 4.97 -23.91
C GLU A 90 -2.37 6.18 -23.04
N ASP A 91 -3.18 6.49 -22.02
CA ASP A 91 -2.89 7.56 -21.07
C ASP A 91 -1.62 7.25 -20.25
N TRP A 92 -1.51 6.02 -19.76
CA TRP A 92 -0.29 5.54 -19.09
C TRP A 92 0.94 5.59 -20.00
N GLN A 93 0.81 5.26 -21.28
CA GLN A 93 1.91 5.35 -22.24
C GLN A 93 2.36 6.80 -22.48
N LYS A 94 1.41 7.75 -22.55
CA LYS A 94 1.72 9.19 -22.64
C LYS A 94 2.45 9.67 -21.39
N PHE A 95 1.98 9.25 -20.21
CA PHE A 95 2.62 9.56 -18.93
C PHE A 95 4.03 8.97 -18.84
N ASP A 96 4.21 7.72 -19.28
CA ASP A 96 5.50 7.02 -19.35
C ASP A 96 6.52 7.77 -20.22
N ALA A 97 6.08 8.26 -21.38
CA ALA A 97 6.91 9.06 -22.27
C ALA A 97 7.29 10.43 -21.69
N ALA A 98 6.49 10.97 -20.77
CA ALA A 98 6.70 12.27 -20.16
C ALA A 98 7.62 12.26 -18.93
N ARG A 99 8.32 11.14 -18.63
CA ARG A 99 9.16 10.97 -17.44
C ARG A 99 10.07 12.17 -17.10
N SER A 100 10.74 12.75 -18.09
CA SER A 100 11.65 13.89 -17.87
C SER A 100 10.91 15.16 -17.40
N GLN A 101 9.64 15.27 -17.74
CA GLN A 101 8.76 16.39 -17.37
C GLN A 101 8.20 16.24 -15.95
N LEU A 102 8.28 15.04 -15.38
CA LEU A 102 7.85 14.72 -14.01
C LEU A 102 8.98 14.91 -12.98
N ILE A 103 10.11 15.48 -13.37
CA ILE A 103 11.25 15.65 -12.45
C ILE A 103 10.96 16.76 -11.44
N LYS A 104 10.99 16.42 -10.14
CA LYS A 104 10.87 17.36 -9.03
C LYS A 104 12.04 17.21 -8.04
N PRO A 105 12.42 18.26 -7.29
CA PRO A 105 13.55 18.19 -6.37
C PRO A 105 13.45 17.05 -5.34
N ARG A 106 12.26 16.77 -4.81
CA ARG A 106 12.01 15.66 -3.86
C ARG A 106 11.19 14.51 -4.46
N GLY A 107 10.57 14.72 -5.62
CA GLY A 107 9.85 13.69 -6.36
C GLY A 107 8.35 13.69 -6.09
N GLY A 108 7.77 12.51 -5.93
CA GLY A 108 6.32 12.41 -5.72
C GLY A 108 5.81 11.01 -5.43
N MET A 109 4.51 10.93 -5.19
CA MET A 109 3.81 9.70 -4.89
C MET A 109 2.60 9.54 -5.78
N LEU A 110 2.42 8.35 -6.35
CA LEU A 110 1.17 7.95 -6.99
C LEU A 110 0.38 7.11 -6.00
N VAL A 111 -0.88 7.45 -5.81
CA VAL A 111 -1.82 6.64 -5.04
C VAL A 111 -2.81 6.00 -6.01
N LEU A 112 -2.81 4.67 -6.03
CA LEU A 112 -3.51 3.84 -7.01
C LEU A 112 -4.28 2.73 -6.29
N SER A 113 -5.37 2.28 -6.90
CA SER A 113 -5.93 0.98 -6.52
C SER A 113 -5.20 -0.16 -7.24
N SER A 114 -5.34 -1.38 -6.73
CA SER A 114 -4.71 -2.58 -7.27
C SER A 114 -4.95 -2.79 -8.78
N SER A 115 -6.13 -2.44 -9.29
CA SER A 115 -6.45 -2.56 -10.72
C SER A 115 -5.66 -1.56 -11.57
N TYR A 116 -5.56 -0.30 -11.14
CA TYR A 116 -4.81 0.73 -11.84
C TYR A 116 -3.30 0.55 -11.72
N THR A 117 -2.81 0.02 -10.59
CA THR A 117 -1.41 -0.40 -10.46
C THR A 117 -1.05 -1.48 -11.48
N SER A 118 -1.90 -2.49 -11.64
CA SER A 118 -1.69 -3.56 -12.63
C SER A 118 -1.66 -3.01 -14.06
N MET A 119 -2.54 -2.05 -14.38
CA MET A 119 -2.53 -1.39 -15.68
C MET A 119 -1.27 -0.55 -15.91
N MET A 120 -0.86 0.26 -14.93
CA MET A 120 0.38 1.04 -15.00
C MET A 120 1.61 0.14 -15.19
N LEU A 121 1.70 -0.98 -14.45
CA LEU A 121 2.82 -1.92 -14.58
C LEU A 121 2.96 -2.50 -16.00
N ASN A 122 1.85 -2.64 -16.73
CA ASN A 122 1.83 -3.17 -18.09
C ASN A 122 1.99 -2.08 -19.17
N CYS A 123 1.53 -0.86 -18.90
CA CYS A 123 1.42 0.21 -19.89
C CYS A 123 2.48 1.32 -19.75
N ALA A 124 3.14 1.44 -18.57
CA ALA A 124 4.15 2.44 -18.27
C ALA A 124 5.46 1.83 -17.72
N PRO A 125 6.16 0.99 -18.50
CA PRO A 125 7.34 0.25 -18.02
C PRO A 125 8.54 1.15 -17.68
N ASN A 126 8.71 2.29 -18.36
CA ASN A 126 9.84 3.19 -18.10
C ASN A 126 9.67 3.94 -16.77
N PHE A 127 8.43 4.33 -16.45
CA PHE A 127 8.04 4.91 -15.17
C PHE A 127 8.18 3.88 -14.06
N CYS A 128 7.73 2.63 -14.27
CA CYS A 128 7.89 1.57 -13.28
C CYS A 128 9.36 1.27 -13.00
N SER A 129 10.21 1.26 -14.03
CA SER A 129 11.67 1.14 -13.88
C SER A 129 12.26 2.30 -13.08
N TRP A 130 11.72 3.51 -13.24
CA TRP A 130 12.15 4.70 -12.51
C TRP A 130 11.75 4.68 -11.03
N VAL A 131 10.53 4.24 -10.73
CA VAL A 131 10.05 4.01 -9.35
C VAL A 131 10.90 2.93 -8.66
N GLY A 132 11.25 1.87 -9.40
CA GLY A 132 12.07 0.77 -8.90
C GLY A 132 11.30 -0.10 -7.92
N SER A 133 11.87 -0.38 -6.74
CA SER A 133 11.24 -1.22 -5.70
C SER A 133 10.27 -0.46 -4.78
N ARG A 134 9.98 0.82 -5.07
CA ARG A 134 9.17 1.71 -4.20
C ARG A 134 7.68 1.55 -4.45
N PHE A 135 7.23 0.30 -4.39
CA PHE A 135 5.83 -0.08 -4.44
C PHE A 135 5.43 -0.53 -3.04
N TYR A 136 4.48 0.17 -2.46
CA TYR A 136 3.95 -0.14 -1.14
C TYR A 136 2.46 -0.40 -1.22
N SER A 137 1.95 -1.31 -0.39
CA SER A 137 0.52 -1.55 -0.26
C SER A 137 0.10 -1.15 1.14
N LEU A 138 -0.73 -0.12 1.24
CA LEU A 138 -1.38 0.26 2.48
C LEU A 138 -2.80 -0.28 2.43
N ALA A 139 -3.09 -1.21 3.32
CA ALA A 139 -4.43 -1.68 3.54
C ALA A 139 -4.86 -1.18 4.90
N LYS A 140 -5.76 -0.19 4.89
CA LYS A 140 -6.38 0.31 6.10
C LYS A 140 -7.16 -0.84 6.73
N ASP A 141 -7.08 -0.99 8.06
CA ASP A 141 -7.73 -2.05 8.84
C ASP A 141 -7.26 -3.50 8.62
N ARG A 142 -6.08 -3.74 7.99
CA ARG A 142 -5.45 -5.07 7.95
C ARG A 142 -4.90 -5.59 9.29
N GLU A 143 -5.33 -5.03 10.42
CA GLU A 143 -5.26 -5.75 11.69
C GLU A 143 -6.26 -6.94 11.73
N PHE A 144 -7.26 -6.95 10.84
CA PHE A 144 -8.20 -8.05 10.70
C PHE A 144 -8.16 -8.63 9.27
N LEU A 145 -7.86 -9.92 9.15
CA LEU A 145 -8.12 -10.65 7.89
C LEU A 145 -9.60 -10.48 7.53
N THR A 146 -9.91 -10.32 6.24
CA THR A 146 -11.31 -10.44 5.79
C THR A 146 -11.84 -11.83 6.18
N GLU A 147 -13.15 -11.98 6.36
CA GLU A 147 -13.75 -13.28 6.73
C GLU A 147 -13.31 -14.42 5.79
N GLN A 148 -13.15 -14.11 4.50
CA GLN A 148 -12.69 -15.06 3.51
C GLN A 148 -11.19 -15.41 3.65
N GLU A 149 -10.34 -14.42 3.90
CA GLU A 149 -8.91 -14.65 4.14
C GLU A 149 -8.66 -15.38 5.47
N ARG A 150 -9.49 -15.07 6.49
CA ARG A 150 -9.51 -15.76 7.78
C ARG A 150 -9.80 -17.24 7.59
N GLU A 151 -10.83 -17.60 6.83
CA GLU A 151 -11.15 -19.00 6.55
C GLU A 151 -10.08 -19.70 5.70
N ILE A 152 -9.49 -19.02 4.71
CA ILE A 152 -8.37 -19.59 3.94
C ILE A 152 -7.19 -19.89 4.87
N ARG A 153 -6.88 -18.97 5.79
CA ARG A 153 -5.76 -19.13 6.72
C ARG A 153 -6.05 -20.22 7.76
N LEU A 154 -7.26 -20.26 8.31
CA LEU A 154 -7.72 -21.33 9.20
C LEU A 154 -7.67 -22.70 8.49
N ALA A 155 -8.11 -22.79 7.23
CA ALA A 155 -8.03 -24.01 6.44
C ALA A 155 -6.58 -24.51 6.29
N ALA A 156 -5.63 -23.62 6.00
CA ALA A 156 -4.21 -23.96 5.90
C ALA A 156 -3.64 -24.47 7.24
N LEU A 157 -4.05 -23.87 8.37
CA LEU A 157 -3.64 -24.32 9.71
C LEU A 157 -4.24 -25.69 10.07
N ARG A 158 -5.54 -25.89 9.78
CA ARG A 158 -6.23 -27.18 9.93
C ARG A 158 -5.51 -28.29 9.15
N GLU A 159 -5.14 -28.01 7.90
CA GLU A 159 -4.42 -28.94 7.03
C GLU A 159 -3.00 -29.23 7.53
N TRP A 160 -2.25 -28.19 7.90
CA TRP A 160 -0.86 -28.33 8.34
C TRP A 160 -0.72 -29.16 9.62
N PHE A 161 -1.57 -28.90 10.61
CA PHE A 161 -1.50 -29.56 11.91
C PHE A 161 -2.38 -30.81 12.00
N GLY A 162 -3.26 -31.04 11.02
CA GLY A 162 -4.20 -32.16 11.02
C GLY A 162 -5.20 -32.13 12.18
N ARG A 163 -5.56 -30.92 12.65
CA ARG A 163 -6.47 -30.70 13.79
C ARG A 163 -7.63 -29.81 13.39
N SER A 164 -8.74 -29.97 14.08
CA SER A 164 -9.91 -29.09 14.01
C SER A 164 -9.80 -27.92 15.00
N ASP A 165 -10.55 -26.86 14.73
CA ASP A 165 -10.61 -25.69 15.62
C ASP A 165 -11.07 -26.07 17.04
N ALA A 166 -12.00 -27.02 17.15
CA ALA A 166 -12.51 -27.50 18.43
C ALA A 166 -11.41 -28.18 19.27
N GLU A 167 -10.58 -29.02 18.65
CA GLU A 167 -9.45 -29.69 19.32
C GLU A 167 -8.38 -28.69 19.78
N VAL A 168 -8.16 -27.62 19.01
CA VAL A 168 -7.23 -26.55 19.36
C VAL A 168 -7.76 -25.74 20.55
N ILE A 169 -9.05 -25.38 20.54
CA ILE A 169 -9.70 -24.67 21.66
C ILE A 169 -9.66 -25.53 22.94
N GLU A 170 -10.01 -26.81 22.86
CA GLU A 170 -9.99 -27.73 24.01
C GLU A 170 -8.57 -27.90 24.57
N SER A 171 -7.57 -27.99 23.69
CA SER A 171 -6.16 -28.05 24.10
C SER A 171 -5.70 -26.75 24.77
N ALA A 172 -6.19 -25.60 24.31
CA ALA A 172 -5.89 -24.28 24.89
C ALA A 172 -6.56 -24.10 26.26
N GLU A 173 -7.83 -24.46 26.41
CA GLU A 173 -8.57 -24.40 27.68
C GLU A 173 -7.99 -25.34 28.75
N SER A 174 -7.43 -26.46 28.33
CA SER A 174 -6.74 -27.41 29.22
C SER A 174 -5.27 -27.06 29.50
N HIS A 175 -4.76 -25.94 28.97
CA HIS A 175 -3.35 -25.51 29.07
C HIS A 175 -2.36 -26.57 28.55
N GLN A 176 -2.78 -27.34 27.55
CA GLN A 176 -1.98 -28.37 26.88
C GLN A 176 -1.57 -27.97 25.47
N LEU A 177 -1.92 -26.76 25.04
CA LEU A 177 -1.55 -26.26 23.72
C LEU A 177 -0.05 -25.96 23.67
N PRO A 178 0.67 -26.46 22.65
CA PRO A 178 2.08 -26.11 22.49
C PRO A 178 2.26 -24.60 22.32
N ALA A 179 3.26 -24.03 22.98
CA ALA A 179 3.64 -22.62 22.86
C ALA A 179 4.37 -22.33 21.53
N THR A 180 3.77 -22.71 20.40
CA THR A 180 4.27 -22.35 19.08
C THR A 180 3.50 -21.16 18.52
N PRO A 181 4.16 -20.25 17.78
CA PRO A 181 3.51 -19.06 17.24
C PRO A 181 2.27 -19.36 16.39
N GLU A 182 2.26 -20.49 15.69
CA GLU A 182 1.17 -20.90 14.80
C GLU A 182 -0.12 -21.25 15.55
N TYR A 183 -0.02 -21.82 16.76
CA TYR A 183 -1.19 -22.06 17.61
C TYR A 183 -1.72 -20.76 18.22
N GLY A 184 -0.84 -19.82 18.55
CA GLY A 184 -1.23 -18.46 18.95
C GLY A 184 -1.97 -17.74 17.83
N GLU A 185 -1.44 -17.79 16.60
CA GLU A 185 -2.10 -17.25 15.40
C GLU A 185 -3.49 -17.87 15.21
N TRP A 186 -3.61 -19.20 15.30
CA TRP A 186 -4.89 -19.90 15.15
C TRP A 186 -5.94 -19.43 16.17
N LEU A 187 -5.57 -19.25 17.44
CA LEU A 187 -6.47 -18.75 18.47
C LEU A 187 -6.89 -17.29 18.22
N VAL A 188 -5.97 -16.44 17.76
CA VAL A 188 -6.31 -15.06 17.36
C VAL A 188 -7.32 -15.05 16.22
N LEU A 189 -7.12 -15.90 15.20
CA LEU A 189 -8.03 -16.01 14.05
C LEU A 189 -9.42 -16.52 14.45
N LEU A 190 -9.52 -17.35 15.49
CA LEU A 190 -10.79 -17.83 16.04
C LEU A 190 -11.46 -16.82 16.98
N GLY A 191 -10.84 -15.65 17.24
CA GLY A 191 -11.34 -14.69 18.22
C GLY A 191 -11.20 -15.17 19.67
N ARG A 192 -10.34 -16.17 19.92
CA ARG A 192 -10.03 -16.77 21.22
C ARG A 192 -8.62 -16.43 21.71
N GLY A 193 -8.15 -15.22 21.39
CA GLY A 193 -6.84 -14.72 21.84
C GLY A 193 -6.72 -14.60 23.36
N ASP A 194 -7.84 -14.66 24.08
CA ASP A 194 -7.91 -14.73 25.54
C ASP A 194 -7.27 -16.01 26.13
N LEU A 195 -7.16 -17.07 25.32
CA LEU A 195 -6.58 -18.36 25.73
C LEU A 195 -5.06 -18.45 25.52
N ILE A 196 -4.41 -17.38 25.03
CA ILE A 196 -2.96 -17.34 24.85
C ILE A 196 -2.32 -17.06 26.21
N GLU A 197 -1.63 -18.05 26.77
CA GLU A 197 -0.82 -17.84 27.97
C GLU A 197 0.23 -16.74 27.73
N ARG A 198 0.34 -15.80 28.68
CA ARG A 198 1.36 -14.74 28.68
C ARG A 198 2.69 -15.21 29.26
#